data_AF-A0A358L3G2-F1
#
_entry.id   AF-A0A358L3G2-F1
#
_cell.length_a   1.000
_cell.length_b   1.000
_cell.length_c   1.000
_cell.angle_alpha   90.00
_cell.angle_beta   90.00
_cell.angle_gamma   90.00
#
_symmetry.space_group_name_H-M   'P 1'
#
loop_
_entity.id
_entity.type
_entity.pdbx_description
1 polymer ?
#
loop_
_entity_poly.entity_id
_entity_poly.type
_entity_poly.pdbx_seq_one_letter_code
_entity_poly.pdbx_strand_id
1 'polypeptide(L)'
;DVIPDGDKVVQQPDILILEGLNVLQSGMDYPHDPHHVFVSDFVDFSIYVDAPEDLLRRWYINRFLKFRQGAFTDPDSYFHHYAKLPEDEAVGIATQLWEEINLMNLKENILPTRERASLIMTKSTDHAVDRVRLRK
;
A
#
# COMPACT_ATOMS: atom_id res chain seq x y z
N ASP A 1 0.91 -8.94 -11.17
CA ASP A 1 1.65 -10.14 -11.60
C ASP A 1 1.97 -10.96 -10.36
N VAL A 2 1.92 -12.29 -10.47
CA VAL A 2 2.28 -13.24 -9.40
C VAL A 2 3.33 -14.16 -9.99
N ILE A 3 4.45 -14.36 -9.29
CA ILE A 3 5.55 -15.19 -9.80
C ILE A 3 5.05 -16.64 -9.92
N PRO A 4 5.02 -17.24 -11.12
CA PRO A 4 4.66 -18.65 -11.29
C PRO A 4 5.62 -19.53 -10.50
N ASP A 5 5.08 -20.53 -9.80
CA ASP A 5 5.83 -21.43 -8.91
C ASP A 5 6.65 -20.70 -7.81
N GLY A 6 6.28 -19.44 -7.51
CA GLY A 6 6.95 -18.57 -6.55
C GLY A 6 6.39 -18.65 -5.13
N ASP A 7 5.69 -19.73 -4.80
CA ASP A 7 5.05 -19.92 -3.50
C ASP A 7 6.07 -19.87 -2.36
N LYS A 8 5.76 -19.09 -1.32
CA LYS A 8 6.63 -18.94 -0.16
C LYS A 8 6.10 -19.76 1.01
N VAL A 9 6.90 -20.73 1.44
CA VAL A 9 6.56 -21.58 2.60
C VAL A 9 6.85 -20.85 3.90
N VAL A 10 5.83 -20.70 4.76
CA VAL A 10 5.95 -20.16 6.12
C VAL A 10 5.75 -21.30 7.11
N GLN A 11 6.79 -21.63 7.89
CA GLN A 11 6.76 -22.76 8.82
C GLN A 11 6.73 -22.26 10.26
N GLN A 12 5.53 -22.12 10.82
CA GLN A 12 5.25 -21.87 12.24
C GLN A 12 6.27 -20.94 12.95
N PRO A 13 6.44 -19.69 12.49
CA PRO A 13 7.30 -18.74 13.18
C PRO A 13 6.66 -18.32 14.52
N ASP A 14 7.49 -17.88 15.47
CA ASP A 14 7.00 -17.30 16.74
C ASP A 14 6.15 -16.04 16.49
N ILE A 15 6.53 -15.24 15.50
CA ILE A 15 5.83 -14.02 15.09
C ILE A 15 5.78 -13.97 13.56
N LEU A 16 4.59 -13.74 13.00
CA LEU A 16 4.38 -13.47 11.58
C LEU A 16 3.91 -12.02 11.40
N ILE A 17 4.64 -11.24 10.61
CA ILE A 17 4.19 -9.91 10.20
C ILE A 17 3.45 -10.04 8.87
N LEU A 18 2.15 -9.79 8.89
CA LEU A 18 1.32 -9.71 7.70
C LEU A 18 1.17 -8.24 7.27
N GLU A 19 1.69 -7.90 6.08
CA GLU A 19 1.54 -6.57 5.51
C GLU A 19 0.59 -6.56 4.30
N GLY A 20 -0.19 -5.48 4.16
CA GLY A 20 -1.09 -5.30 3.03
C GLY A 20 -2.07 -4.16 3.24
N LEU A 21 -2.60 -3.61 2.14
CA LEU A 21 -3.57 -2.51 2.19
C LEU A 21 -4.96 -2.95 2.71
N ASN A 22 -5.26 -4.24 2.62
CA ASN A 22 -6.58 -4.82 2.90
C ASN A 22 -6.64 -5.65 4.18
N VAL A 23 -5.58 -5.69 5.00
CA VAL A 23 -5.53 -6.55 6.21
C VAL A 23 -6.59 -6.19 7.26
N LEU A 24 -7.15 -4.98 7.19
CA LEU A 24 -8.23 -4.50 8.06
C LEU A 24 -9.62 -4.46 7.37
N GLN A 25 -9.72 -4.89 6.11
CA GLN A 25 -11.00 -5.02 5.43
C GLN A 25 -11.81 -6.20 5.97
N SER A 26 -13.10 -6.17 5.71
CA SER A 26 -14.14 -7.07 6.19
C SER A 26 -15.02 -7.54 5.03
N GLY A 27 -15.95 -8.45 5.28
CA GLY A 27 -16.86 -8.98 4.27
C GLY A 27 -17.79 -7.93 3.67
N MET A 28 -18.05 -6.82 4.38
CA MET A 28 -18.80 -5.68 3.83
C MET A 28 -18.06 -5.00 2.67
N ASP A 29 -16.73 -5.13 2.63
CA ASP A 29 -15.86 -4.56 1.61
C ASP A 29 -15.80 -5.47 0.35
N TYR A 30 -16.35 -6.69 0.44
CA TYR A 30 -16.42 -7.69 -0.63
C TYR A 30 -17.87 -8.17 -0.90
N PRO A 31 -18.81 -7.27 -1.27
CA PRO A 31 -20.22 -7.65 -1.47
C PRO A 31 -20.45 -8.63 -2.62
N HIS A 32 -19.47 -8.76 -3.53
CA HIS A 32 -19.51 -9.66 -4.68
C HIS A 32 -19.13 -11.12 -4.34
N ASP A 33 -18.42 -11.33 -3.22
CA ASP A 33 -18.08 -12.66 -2.69
C ASP A 33 -17.91 -12.56 -1.16
N PRO A 34 -19.02 -12.52 -0.40
CA PRO A 34 -18.97 -12.21 1.02
C PRO A 34 -18.36 -13.37 1.80
N HIS A 35 -17.33 -13.05 2.59
CA HIS A 35 -16.77 -13.96 3.59
C HIS A 35 -17.34 -13.65 4.98
N HIS A 36 -17.49 -14.68 5.81
CA HIS A 36 -17.97 -14.53 7.20
C HIS A 36 -16.84 -14.49 8.24
N VAL A 37 -15.61 -14.73 7.81
CA VAL A 37 -14.39 -14.68 8.62
C VAL A 37 -13.41 -13.72 7.93
N PHE A 38 -12.76 -12.86 8.70
CA PHE A 38 -11.90 -11.79 8.19
C PHE A 38 -10.45 -12.02 8.58
N VAL A 39 -9.52 -11.37 7.87
CA VAL A 39 -8.09 -11.42 8.21
C VAL A 39 -7.86 -10.98 9.66
N SER A 40 -8.60 -9.97 10.11
CA SER A 40 -8.53 -9.47 11.49
C SER A 40 -8.87 -10.50 12.57
N ASP A 41 -9.63 -11.55 12.24
CA ASP A 41 -10.00 -12.60 13.21
C ASP A 41 -8.81 -13.50 13.56
N PHE A 42 -7.73 -13.44 12.76
CA PHE A 42 -6.49 -14.21 12.94
C PHE A 42 -5.27 -13.34 13.27
N VAL A 43 -5.47 -12.06 13.56
CA VAL A 43 -4.39 -11.10 13.83
C VAL A 43 -4.50 -10.60 15.27
N ASP A 44 -3.46 -10.87 16.07
CA ASP A 44 -3.41 -10.45 17.49
C ASP A 44 -3.23 -8.92 17.65
N PHE A 45 -2.47 -8.30 16.75
CA PHE A 45 -2.16 -6.88 16.80
C PHE A 45 -2.06 -6.29 15.40
N SER A 46 -2.73 -5.17 15.16
CA SER A 46 -2.74 -4.48 13.87
C SER A 46 -2.22 -3.05 13.97
N ILE A 47 -1.44 -2.65 12.97
CA ILE A 47 -0.89 -1.30 12.86
C ILE A 47 -1.38 -0.68 11.56
N TYR A 48 -2.02 0.49 11.66
CA TYR A 48 -2.31 1.33 10.51
C TYR A 48 -1.28 2.46 10.41
N VAL A 49 -0.60 2.56 9.28
CA VAL A 49 0.34 3.66 9.00
C VAL A 49 -0.41 4.75 8.24
N ASP A 50 -0.57 5.91 8.88
CA ASP A 50 -1.35 7.04 8.38
C ASP A 50 -0.42 8.17 7.93
N ALA A 51 -0.86 8.96 6.96
CA ALA A 51 -0.21 10.22 6.58
C ALA A 51 -1.18 11.12 5.79
N PRO A 52 -0.97 12.44 5.77
CA PRO A 52 -1.67 13.36 4.88
C PRO A 52 -1.62 12.94 3.40
N GLU A 53 -2.72 13.14 2.67
CA GLU A 53 -2.88 12.75 1.26
C GLU A 53 -1.80 13.34 0.35
N ASP A 54 -1.41 14.60 0.57
CA ASP A 54 -0.37 15.29 -0.19
C ASP A 54 1.00 14.64 -0.01
N LEU A 55 1.31 14.16 1.21
CA LEU A 55 2.53 13.42 1.48
C LEU A 55 2.51 12.03 0.85
N LEU A 56 1.38 11.30 0.93
CA LEU A 56 1.23 10.00 0.28
C LEU A 56 1.42 10.11 -1.23
N ARG A 57 0.80 11.13 -1.87
CA ARG A 57 0.99 11.42 -3.30
C ARG A 57 2.45 11.66 -3.64
N ARG A 58 3.12 12.52 -2.87
CA ARG A 58 4.54 12.85 -3.10
C ARG A 58 5.43 11.61 -2.96
N TRP A 59 5.19 10.78 -1.95
CA TRP A 59 5.95 9.54 -1.75
C TRP A 59 5.70 8.53 -2.87
N TYR A 60 4.45 8.42 -3.34
CA TYR A 60 4.11 7.57 -4.48
C TYR A 60 4.86 8.00 -5.75
N ILE A 61 4.80 9.29 -6.11
CA ILE A 61 5.48 9.82 -7.31
C ILE A 61 6.99 9.61 -7.19
N ASN A 62 7.58 9.92 -6.04
CA ASN A 62 9.01 9.72 -5.81
C ASN A 62 9.41 8.23 -5.95
N ARG A 63 8.58 7.31 -5.45
CA ARG A 63 8.81 5.86 -5.59
C ARG A 63 8.68 5.42 -7.05
N PHE A 64 7.68 5.94 -7.77
CA PHE A 64 7.47 5.67 -9.20
C PHE A 64 8.71 6.08 -10.01
N LEU A 65 9.24 7.29 -9.77
CA LEU A 65 10.46 7.77 -10.45
C LEU A 65 11.70 6.92 -10.12
N LYS A 66 11.83 6.43 -8.88
CA LYS A 66 12.90 5.50 -8.51
C LYS A 66 12.79 4.17 -9.26
N PHE A 67 11.59 3.61 -9.39
CA PHE A 67 11.40 2.38 -10.19
C PHE A 67 11.70 2.59 -11.66
N ARG A 68 11.25 3.72 -12.22
CA ARG A 68 11.59 4.15 -13.58
C ARG A 68 13.10 4.22 -13.79
N GLN A 69 13.84 4.84 -12.87
CA GLN A 69 15.30 4.96 -12.95
C GLN A 69 16.00 3.58 -12.86
N GLY A 70 15.48 2.66 -12.05
CA GLY A 70 16.04 1.31 -11.95
C GLY A 70 15.80 0.45 -13.19
N ALA A 71 14.73 0.70 -13.94
CA ALA A 71 14.31 -0.11 -15.09
C ALA A 71 14.99 0.25 -16.42
N PHE A 72 15.90 1.24 -16.44
CA PHE A 72 16.57 1.67 -17.67
C PHE A 72 17.32 0.54 -18.38
N THR A 73 18.01 -0.32 -17.61
CA THR A 73 18.84 -1.40 -18.14
C THR A 73 18.15 -2.76 -18.18
N ASP A 74 16.88 -2.84 -17.77
CA ASP A 74 16.12 -4.08 -17.69
C ASP A 74 14.89 -4.01 -18.61
N PRO A 75 14.98 -4.52 -19.85
CA PRO A 75 13.90 -4.48 -20.83
C PRO A 75 12.65 -5.27 -20.43
N ASP A 76 12.80 -6.28 -19.56
CA ASP A 76 11.72 -7.16 -19.12
C ASP A 76 10.97 -6.55 -17.91
N SER A 77 11.50 -5.47 -17.34
CA SER A 77 10.82 -4.74 -16.26
C SER A 77 9.55 -4.07 -16.76
N TYR A 78 8.45 -4.24 -16.01
CA TYR A 78 7.20 -3.49 -16.23
C TYR A 78 7.44 -1.98 -16.35
N PHE A 79 8.39 -1.43 -15.57
CA PHE A 79 8.70 0.01 -15.57
C PHE A 79 9.58 0.45 -16.76
N HIS A 80 10.06 -0.47 -17.59
CA HIS A 80 10.90 -0.15 -18.74
C HIS A 80 10.17 0.75 -19.75
N HIS A 81 8.85 0.60 -19.89
CA HIS A 81 8.05 1.46 -20.75
C HIS A 81 8.13 2.94 -20.31
N TYR A 82 8.06 3.20 -19.01
CA TYR A 82 8.15 4.55 -18.44
C TYR A 82 9.58 5.12 -18.46
N ALA A 83 10.59 4.26 -18.51
CA ALA A 83 11.99 4.68 -18.57
C ALA A 83 12.32 5.47 -19.85
N LYS A 84 11.57 5.22 -20.94
CA LYS A 84 11.76 5.90 -22.23
C LYS A 84 11.13 7.30 -22.30
N LEU A 85 10.27 7.64 -21.36
CA LEU A 85 9.59 8.93 -21.34
C LEU A 85 10.49 10.04 -20.76
N PRO A 86 10.27 11.31 -21.11
CA PRO A 86 10.74 12.45 -20.33
C PRO A 86 10.27 12.37 -18.86
N GLU A 87 11.04 12.92 -17.92
CA GLU A 87 10.71 12.82 -16.50
C GLU A 87 9.41 13.54 -16.12
N ASP A 88 9.19 14.71 -16.70
CA ASP A 88 7.97 15.52 -16.54
C ASP A 88 6.73 14.76 -17.02
N GLU A 89 6.82 14.08 -18.16
CA GLU A 89 5.74 13.22 -18.65
C GLU A 89 5.49 12.03 -17.70
N ALA A 90 6.56 11.39 -17.21
CA ALA A 90 6.44 10.31 -16.22
C ALA A 90 5.82 10.77 -14.90
N VAL A 91 6.13 11.98 -14.43
CA VAL A 91 5.47 12.60 -13.26
C VAL A 91 3.99 12.84 -13.53
N GLY A 92 3.63 13.32 -14.72
CA GLY A 92 2.23 13.49 -15.13
C GLY A 92 1.45 12.17 -15.05
N ILE A 93 1.99 11.11 -15.63
CA ILE A 93 1.40 9.76 -15.59
C ILE A 93 1.31 9.23 -14.16
N ALA A 94 2.38 9.35 -13.37
CA ALA A 94 2.38 8.90 -11.97
C ALA A 94 1.32 9.64 -11.14
N THR A 95 1.14 10.94 -11.38
CA THR A 95 0.12 11.74 -10.71
C THR A 95 -1.28 11.26 -11.09
N GLN A 96 -1.52 11.02 -12.38
CA GLN A 96 -2.81 10.49 -12.85
C GLN A 96 -3.12 9.12 -12.23
N LEU A 97 -2.16 8.18 -12.23
CA LEU A 97 -2.32 6.87 -11.60
C LEU A 97 -2.56 6.96 -10.09
N TRP A 98 -1.95 7.94 -9.42
CA TRP A 98 -2.24 8.20 -8.02
C TRP A 98 -3.70 8.64 -7.85
N GLU A 99 -4.16 9.63 -8.60
CA GLU A 99 -5.47 10.25 -8.44
C GLU A 99 -6.62 9.32 -8.83
N GLU A 100 -6.48 8.59 -9.94
CA GLU A 100 -7.56 7.77 -10.50
C GLU A 100 -7.67 6.39 -9.83
N ILE A 101 -6.56 5.85 -9.32
CA ILE A 101 -6.52 4.47 -8.81
C ILE A 101 -6.24 4.46 -7.31
N ASN A 102 -5.07 4.95 -6.91
CA ASN A 102 -4.58 4.75 -5.53
C ASN A 102 -5.33 5.62 -4.53
N LEU A 103 -5.66 6.85 -4.90
CA LEU A 103 -6.39 7.79 -4.06
C LEU A 103 -7.85 7.38 -3.90
N MET A 104 -8.49 6.93 -4.99
CA MET A 104 -9.83 6.36 -4.94
C MET A 104 -9.86 5.16 -4.00
N ASN A 105 -8.94 4.20 -4.19
CA ASN A 105 -8.81 3.04 -3.30
C ASN A 105 -8.54 3.43 -1.84
N LEU A 106 -7.70 4.45 -1.60
CA LEU A 106 -7.43 4.97 -0.27
C LEU A 106 -8.72 5.48 0.39
N LYS A 107 -9.48 6.33 -0.29
CA LYS A 107 -10.68 6.97 0.25
C LYS A 107 -11.82 5.98 0.46
N GLU A 108 -12.01 5.07 -0.48
CA GLU A 108 -13.17 4.17 -0.50
C GLU A 108 -12.93 2.90 0.32
N ASN A 109 -11.72 2.34 0.30
CA ASN A 109 -11.50 0.97 0.78
C ASN A 109 -10.46 0.84 1.90
N ILE A 110 -9.50 1.78 2.01
CA ILE A 110 -8.38 1.65 2.98
C ILE A 110 -8.62 2.54 4.20
N LEU A 111 -8.77 3.86 4.00
CA LEU A 111 -8.92 4.84 5.08
C LEU A 111 -10.12 4.57 6.01
N PRO A 112 -11.29 4.10 5.53
CA PRO A 112 -12.41 3.75 6.40
C PRO A 112 -12.09 2.63 7.41
N THR A 113 -11.08 1.80 7.12
CA THR A 113 -10.65 0.71 8.00
C THR A 113 -9.69 1.17 9.11
N ARG A 114 -9.18 2.40 9.06
CA ARG A 114 -8.15 2.92 9.98
C ARG A 114 -8.48 2.72 11.45
N GLU A 115 -9.71 3.03 11.84
CA GLU A 115 -10.13 2.98 13.26
C GLU A 115 -10.36 1.53 13.76
N ARG A 116 -10.20 0.52 12.89
CA ARG A 116 -10.17 -0.91 13.28
C ARG A 116 -8.82 -1.34 13.84
N ALA A 117 -7.76 -0.56 13.63
CA ALA A 117 -6.40 -0.91 14.04
C ALA A 117 -6.19 -0.86 15.56
N SER A 118 -5.29 -1.72 16.08
CA SER A 118 -4.84 -1.66 17.47
C SER A 118 -3.98 -0.41 17.72
N LEU A 119 -3.12 -0.06 16.77
CA LEU A 119 -2.26 1.12 16.80
C LEU A 119 -2.34 1.89 15.49
N ILE A 120 -2.43 3.22 15.58
CA ILE A 120 -2.33 4.12 14.42
C ILE A 120 -1.06 4.95 14.56
N MET A 121 -0.16 4.80 13.59
CA MET A 121 1.09 5.54 13.49
C MET A 121 0.97 6.59 12.39
N THR A 122 0.85 7.87 12.76
CA THR A 122 0.74 8.98 11.81
C THR A 122 2.13 9.55 11.50
N LYS A 123 2.45 9.60 10.20
CA LYS A 123 3.71 10.13 9.66
C LYS A 123 3.52 11.55 9.14
N SER A 124 4.58 12.35 9.27
CA SER A 124 4.72 13.69 8.71
C SER A 124 5.83 13.71 7.64
N THR A 125 6.38 14.88 7.35
CA THR A 125 7.44 15.09 6.36
C THR A 125 8.64 14.17 6.62
N ASP A 126 9.34 13.80 5.55
CA ASP A 126 10.52 12.92 5.60
C ASP A 126 10.29 11.58 6.28
N HIS A 127 9.03 11.11 6.25
CA HIS A 127 8.60 9.87 6.88
C HIS A 127 8.76 9.82 8.40
N ALA A 128 8.96 10.96 9.06
CA ALA A 128 9.01 11.03 10.51
C ALA A 128 7.67 10.63 11.14
N VAL A 129 7.70 9.95 12.28
CA VAL A 129 6.48 9.65 13.05
C VAL A 129 6.18 10.86 13.93
N ASP A 130 5.01 11.46 13.71
CA ASP A 130 4.55 12.64 14.46
C ASP A 130 3.63 12.25 15.62
N ARG A 131 2.81 11.21 15.43
CA ARG A 131 1.81 10.80 16.42
C ARG A 131 1.60 9.29 16.44
N VAL A 132 1.45 8.75 17.64
CA VAL A 132 1.05 7.36 17.86
C VAL A 132 -0.22 7.33 18.71
N ARG A 133 -1.24 6.59 18.25
CA ARG A 133 -2.47 6.31 18.98
C ARG A 133 -2.55 4.82 19.24
N LEU A 134 -2.66 4.42 20.50
CA LEU A 134 -2.88 3.03 20.90
C LEU A 134 -4.31 2.90 21.44
N ARG A 135 -5.03 1.86 21.03
CA ARG A 135 -6.36 1.55 21.55
C ARG A 135 -6.27 1.29 23.07
N LYS A 136 -7.22 1.84 23.83
CA LYS A 136 -7.31 1.65 25.28
C LYS A 136 -7.69 0.23 25.66
#